data_AF-A0A099T290-F1
#
_entry.id   AF-A0A099T290-F1
#
_cell.length_a   1.000
_cell.length_b   1.000
_cell.length_c   1.000
_cell.angle_alpha   90.00
_cell.angle_beta   90.00
_cell.angle_gamma   90.00
#
_symmetry.space_group_name_H-M   'P 1'
#
loop_
_entity.id
_entity.type
_entity.pdbx_description
1 polymer ?
#
loop_
_entity_poly.entity_id
_entity_poly.type
_entity_poly.pdbx_seq_one_letter_code
_entity_poly.pdbx_strand_id
1 'polypeptide(L)'
;MSTRILLTNDDGVYAAGIRAAYRSVSDLGDVTVSAPAMQQSGVGRSISIFEPLRINRTIIDGIEVNAVGGTPTDSVILGIFTIMKELPDLILSGFNIGENISTDTITTSGTIGAALEGASYGVPAIAASIQVKEECLKFDDLRDFQHDFDVGVKFVNRVAKKVLKDGLPENVDLLNINIPHFAEDDCEVEITRLARKFFDTDVEERHDPRGTSYYWITGDLIHEAEEGTDVNAIENGHISVTPISLDATSPINFSDIEHLV
;
A
#
# COMPACT_ATOMS: atom_id res chain seq x y z
N MET A 1 25.94 -8.05 -8.16
CA MET A 1 24.73 -8.12 -9.01
C MET A 1 24.06 -6.76 -8.93
N SER A 2 23.31 -6.35 -9.96
CA SER A 2 22.49 -5.14 -9.87
C SER A 2 21.39 -5.37 -8.83
N THR A 3 21.07 -4.36 -8.02
CA THR A 3 19.90 -4.38 -7.13
C THR A 3 18.63 -4.57 -7.96
N ARG A 4 17.73 -5.45 -7.51
CA ARG A 4 16.45 -5.74 -8.17
C ARG A 4 15.29 -5.30 -7.31
N ILE A 5 14.35 -4.58 -7.91
CA ILE A 5 13.21 -4.00 -7.21
C ILE A 5 11.95 -4.43 -7.93
N LEU A 6 10.99 -4.99 -7.18
CA LEU A 6 9.67 -5.30 -7.71
C LEU A 6 8.70 -4.19 -7.28
N LEU A 7 8.07 -3.56 -8.27
CA LEU A 7 7.09 -2.51 -8.09
C LEU A 7 5.69 -3.00 -8.43
N THR A 8 4.73 -2.71 -7.55
CA THR A 8 3.30 -3.04 -7.69
C THR A 8 2.42 -1.94 -7.09
N ASN A 9 1.11 -2.07 -7.21
CA ASN A 9 0.08 -1.27 -6.52
C ASN A 9 -1.27 -2.02 -6.56
N ASP A 10 -2.33 -1.39 -6.08
CA ASP A 10 -3.72 -1.81 -6.25
C ASP A 10 -4.55 -0.93 -7.19
N ASP A 11 -4.15 0.32 -7.42
CA ASP A 11 -4.77 1.22 -8.42
C ASP A 11 -4.63 0.74 -9.88
N GLY A 12 -3.69 -0.17 -10.13
CA GLY A 12 -3.37 -0.76 -11.42
C GLY A 12 -2.25 -0.06 -12.19
N VAL A 13 -1.78 -0.72 -13.25
CA VAL A 13 -0.56 -0.33 -14.00
C VAL A 13 -0.61 1.05 -14.68
N TYR A 14 -1.81 1.59 -14.92
CA TYR A 14 -2.00 2.90 -15.58
C TYR A 14 -2.11 4.06 -14.59
N ALA A 15 -2.11 3.80 -13.28
CA ALA A 15 -2.30 4.80 -12.25
C ALA A 15 -1.15 5.81 -12.17
N ALA A 16 -1.42 7.02 -11.67
CA ALA A 16 -0.37 8.02 -11.43
C ALA A 16 0.57 7.59 -10.30
N GLY A 17 0.05 6.92 -9.28
CA GLY A 17 0.80 6.49 -8.11
C GLY A 17 1.93 5.50 -8.44
N ILE A 18 1.71 4.53 -9.34
CA ILE A 18 2.77 3.58 -9.73
C ILE A 18 3.87 4.26 -10.55
N ARG A 19 3.54 5.29 -11.35
CA ARG A 19 4.56 6.11 -12.03
C ARG A 19 5.42 6.88 -11.03
N ALA A 20 4.79 7.44 -10.00
CA ALA A 20 5.53 8.11 -8.92
C ALA A 20 6.42 7.12 -8.15
N ALA A 21 5.91 5.94 -7.81
CA ALA A 21 6.71 4.93 -7.14
C ALA A 21 7.89 4.46 -8.01
N TYR A 22 7.69 4.28 -9.31
CA TYR A 22 8.80 4.01 -10.24
C TYR A 22 9.87 5.10 -10.17
N ARG A 23 9.48 6.38 -10.24
CA ARG A 23 10.43 7.52 -10.09
C ARG A 23 11.23 7.44 -8.78
N SER A 24 10.62 6.96 -7.69
CA SER A 24 11.28 6.86 -6.38
C SER A 24 12.37 5.79 -6.30
N VAL A 25 12.40 4.80 -7.20
CA VAL A 25 13.35 3.68 -7.14
C VAL A 25 14.14 3.44 -8.43
N SER A 26 13.80 4.12 -9.52
CA SER A 26 14.41 3.92 -10.85
C SER A 26 15.93 4.17 -10.90
N ASP A 27 16.47 4.97 -9.99
CA ASP A 27 17.91 5.24 -9.86
C ASP A 27 18.63 4.28 -8.88
N LEU A 28 17.89 3.40 -8.20
CA LEU A 28 18.41 2.49 -7.18
C LEU A 28 18.73 1.09 -7.70
N GLY A 29 18.19 0.68 -8.85
CA GLY A 29 18.39 -0.66 -9.38
C GLY A 29 17.57 -0.97 -10.63
N ASP A 30 17.53 -2.25 -10.98
CA ASP A 30 16.69 -2.80 -12.03
C ASP A 30 15.26 -2.97 -11.51
N VAL A 31 14.31 -2.22 -12.07
CA VAL A 31 12.93 -2.15 -11.59
C VAL A 31 12.02 -2.96 -12.50
N THR A 32 11.43 -4.02 -11.96
CA THR A 32 10.36 -4.76 -12.61
C THR A 32 9.01 -4.25 -12.13
N VAL A 33 8.17 -3.79 -13.04
CA VAL A 33 6.79 -3.38 -12.72
C VAL A 33 5.82 -4.52 -13.03
N SER A 34 5.09 -4.96 -12.01
CA SER A 34 4.05 -5.99 -12.11
C SER A 34 2.88 -5.59 -11.22
N ALA A 35 1.76 -5.21 -11.82
CA ALA A 35 0.60 -4.68 -11.11
C ALA A 35 -0.72 -5.11 -11.78
N PRO A 36 -1.87 -4.96 -11.09
CA PRO A 36 -3.17 -5.27 -11.65
C PRO A 36 -3.46 -4.49 -12.94
N ALA A 37 -4.18 -5.12 -13.86
CA ALA A 37 -4.64 -4.47 -15.08
C ALA A 37 -5.75 -3.43 -14.84
N MET A 38 -6.45 -3.53 -13.71
CA MET A 38 -7.57 -2.69 -13.30
C MET A 38 -7.45 -2.35 -11.80
N GLN A 39 -8.18 -1.33 -11.35
CA GLN A 39 -8.30 -0.95 -9.94
C GLN A 39 -8.84 -2.11 -9.08
N GLN A 40 -8.21 -2.35 -7.94
CA GLN A 40 -8.49 -3.44 -7.00
C GLN A 40 -8.54 -2.94 -5.54
N SER A 41 -9.11 -1.76 -5.27
CA SER A 41 -9.27 -1.25 -3.90
C SER A 41 -10.10 -2.21 -3.02
N GLY A 42 -9.70 -2.37 -1.75
CA GLY A 42 -10.46 -3.14 -0.76
C GLY A 42 -10.31 -4.66 -0.87
N VAL A 43 -9.43 -5.17 -1.72
CA VAL A 43 -9.25 -6.62 -1.92
C VAL A 43 -8.37 -7.29 -0.85
N GLY A 44 -7.79 -6.52 0.07
CA GLY A 44 -6.83 -6.98 1.08
C GLY A 44 -5.69 -7.77 0.47
N ARG A 45 -5.36 -8.92 1.10
CA ARG A 45 -4.37 -9.88 0.61
C ARG A 45 -5.02 -11.10 -0.07
N SER A 46 -5.99 -10.87 -0.95
CA SER A 46 -6.64 -11.95 -1.71
C SER A 46 -5.72 -12.52 -2.80
N ILE A 47 -5.96 -13.77 -3.21
CA ILE A 47 -5.23 -14.50 -4.27
C ILE A 47 -6.24 -15.18 -5.17
N SER A 48 -5.98 -15.19 -6.49
CA SER A 48 -6.82 -15.85 -7.48
C SER A 48 -6.43 -17.32 -7.65
N ILE A 49 -7.19 -18.24 -7.03
CA ILE A 49 -6.89 -19.69 -7.05
C ILE A 49 -7.73 -20.44 -8.10
N PHE A 50 -8.97 -20.00 -8.34
CA PHE A 50 -9.94 -20.76 -9.14
C PHE A 50 -10.02 -20.32 -10.61
N GLU A 51 -9.34 -19.24 -10.98
CA GLU A 51 -9.32 -18.70 -12.33
C GLU A 51 -7.89 -18.55 -12.86
N PRO A 52 -7.65 -18.83 -14.15
CA PRO A 52 -6.34 -18.67 -14.73
C PRO A 52 -5.95 -17.20 -14.85
N LEU A 53 -4.79 -16.85 -14.30
CA LEU A 53 -4.19 -15.53 -14.41
C LEU A 53 -3.56 -15.32 -15.80
N ARG A 54 -3.58 -14.07 -16.28
CA ARG A 54 -2.93 -13.64 -17.52
C ARG A 54 -2.03 -12.45 -17.26
N ILE A 55 -0.88 -12.42 -17.94
CA ILE A 55 0.05 -11.29 -17.94
C ILE A 55 0.03 -10.67 -19.34
N ASN A 56 -0.17 -9.36 -19.41
CA ASN A 56 -0.03 -8.59 -20.65
C ASN A 56 1.11 -7.59 -20.48
N ARG A 57 2.10 -7.66 -21.39
CA ARG A 57 3.25 -6.74 -21.37
C ARG A 57 2.94 -5.52 -22.23
N THR A 58 3.17 -4.35 -21.68
CA THR A 58 2.99 -3.08 -22.39
C THR A 58 4.05 -2.07 -21.97
N ILE A 59 4.14 -0.97 -22.70
CA ILE A 59 5.02 0.16 -22.38
C ILE A 59 4.14 1.36 -22.04
N ILE A 60 4.36 1.95 -20.86
CA ILE A 60 3.68 3.16 -20.40
C ILE A 60 4.75 4.21 -20.11
N ASP A 61 4.70 5.35 -20.79
CA ASP A 61 5.66 6.45 -20.64
C ASP A 61 7.14 6.01 -20.74
N GLY A 62 7.42 5.01 -21.57
CA GLY A 62 8.76 4.45 -21.76
C GLY A 62 9.17 3.37 -20.76
N ILE A 63 8.29 2.99 -19.83
CA ILE A 63 8.52 1.95 -18.81
C ILE A 63 7.86 0.65 -19.26
N GLU A 64 8.61 -0.46 -19.29
CA GLU A 64 8.04 -1.79 -19.50
C GLU A 64 7.26 -2.22 -18.25
N VAL A 65 5.98 -2.54 -18.42
CA VAL A 65 5.09 -2.96 -17.34
C VAL A 65 4.40 -4.27 -17.65
N ASN A 66 4.15 -5.06 -16.60
CA ASN A 66 3.41 -6.31 -16.67
C ASN A 66 2.03 -6.10 -16.04
N ALA A 67 0.99 -6.01 -16.87
CA ALA A 67 -0.40 -5.90 -16.43
C ALA A 67 -0.96 -7.29 -16.13
N VAL A 68 -1.34 -7.52 -14.88
CA VAL A 68 -1.84 -8.81 -14.39
C VAL A 68 -3.35 -8.78 -14.29
N GLY A 69 -4.02 -9.75 -14.91
CA GLY A 69 -5.47 -9.95 -14.81
C GLY A 69 -5.88 -10.61 -13.49
N GLY A 70 -5.47 -10.04 -12.36
CA GLY A 70 -5.66 -10.57 -11.01
C GLY A 70 -5.53 -9.48 -9.94
N THR A 71 -5.28 -9.91 -8.70
CA THR A 71 -5.13 -9.05 -7.51
C THR A 71 -3.72 -8.43 -7.41
N PRO A 72 -3.51 -7.46 -6.51
CA PRO A 72 -2.17 -6.95 -6.20
C PRO A 72 -1.22 -8.06 -5.72
N THR A 73 -1.70 -8.98 -4.89
CA THR A 73 -0.99 -10.17 -4.42
C THR A 73 -0.58 -11.09 -5.58
N ASP A 74 -1.51 -11.38 -6.50
CA ASP A 74 -1.22 -12.17 -7.71
C ASP A 74 -0.13 -11.50 -8.55
N SER A 75 -0.15 -10.17 -8.62
CA SER A 75 0.84 -9.38 -9.34
C SER A 75 2.25 -9.51 -8.75
N VAL A 76 2.36 -9.59 -7.42
CA VAL A 76 3.62 -9.87 -6.72
C VAL A 76 4.09 -11.29 -6.98
N ILE A 77 3.21 -12.29 -6.82
CA ILE A 77 3.55 -13.71 -7.04
C ILE A 77 4.05 -13.92 -8.48
N LEU A 78 3.31 -13.42 -9.48
CA LEU A 78 3.73 -13.54 -10.87
C LEU A 78 4.97 -12.70 -11.19
N GLY A 79 5.12 -11.54 -10.55
CA GLY A 79 6.32 -10.71 -10.57
C GLY A 79 7.55 -11.51 -10.18
N ILE A 80 7.53 -12.12 -9.00
CA ILE A 80 8.63 -12.90 -8.45
C ILE A 80 8.87 -14.17 -9.27
N PHE A 81 7.86 -15.02 -9.43
CA PHE A 81 8.08 -16.39 -9.89
C PHE A 81 8.02 -16.59 -11.40
N THR A 82 7.38 -15.66 -12.14
CA THR A 82 7.23 -15.79 -13.60
C THR A 82 8.08 -14.77 -14.36
N ILE A 83 8.06 -13.51 -13.92
CA ILE A 83 8.71 -12.40 -14.63
C ILE A 83 10.18 -12.33 -14.25
N MET A 84 10.49 -12.18 -12.95
CA MET A 84 11.86 -12.09 -12.44
C MET A 84 12.54 -13.46 -12.34
N LYS A 85 11.78 -14.49 -11.92
CA LYS A 85 12.24 -15.86 -11.64
C LYS A 85 13.28 -15.95 -10.52
N GLU A 86 13.34 -14.93 -9.68
CA GLU A 86 14.21 -14.82 -8.51
C GLU A 86 13.60 -13.81 -7.53
N LEU A 87 14.04 -13.87 -6.27
CA LEU A 87 13.57 -12.92 -5.26
C LEU A 87 14.16 -11.52 -5.55
N PRO A 88 13.32 -10.46 -5.53
CA PRO A 88 13.80 -9.09 -5.51
C PRO A 88 14.55 -8.77 -4.21
N ASP A 89 15.36 -7.71 -4.24
CA ASP A 89 16.03 -7.18 -3.05
C ASP A 89 15.12 -6.21 -2.26
N LEU A 90 14.08 -5.67 -2.91
CA LEU A 90 13.07 -4.80 -2.32
C LEU A 90 11.74 -4.94 -3.07
N ILE A 91 10.65 -4.89 -2.32
CA ILE A 91 9.30 -4.70 -2.87
C ILE A 91 8.80 -3.31 -2.50
N LEU A 92 8.33 -2.57 -3.51
CA LEU A 92 7.62 -1.31 -3.31
C LEU A 92 6.18 -1.48 -3.82
N SER A 93 5.21 -1.25 -2.93
CA SER A 93 3.80 -1.23 -3.27
C SER A 93 3.26 0.19 -3.13
N GLY A 94 2.79 0.78 -4.23
CA GLY A 94 2.22 2.13 -4.25
C GLY A 94 2.68 2.97 -5.44
N PHE A 95 2.61 4.31 -5.36
CA PHE A 95 1.88 5.02 -4.31
C PHE A 95 0.38 4.72 -4.43
N ASN A 96 -0.26 4.44 -3.30
CA ASN A 96 -1.72 4.42 -3.25
C ASN A 96 -2.26 5.84 -3.20
N ILE A 97 -3.38 6.09 -3.89
CA ILE A 97 -4.13 7.35 -3.78
C ILE A 97 -5.20 7.21 -2.69
N GLY A 98 -4.88 7.74 -1.51
CA GLY A 98 -5.63 7.55 -0.27
C GLY A 98 -4.79 6.85 0.79
N GLU A 99 -5.04 7.16 2.05
CA GLU A 99 -4.31 6.65 3.19
C GLU A 99 -4.60 5.17 3.46
N ASN A 100 -3.57 4.45 3.92
CA ASN A 100 -3.69 3.10 4.46
C ASN A 100 -3.21 3.15 5.92
N ILE A 101 -4.05 3.72 6.79
CA ILE A 101 -3.79 3.99 8.22
C ILE A 101 -4.85 3.33 9.07
N SER A 102 -4.49 2.92 10.30
CA SER A 102 -5.27 2.13 11.26
C SER A 102 -5.35 0.63 10.98
N THR A 103 -5.57 -0.14 12.05
CA THR A 103 -5.54 -1.60 12.07
C THR A 103 -6.61 -2.24 11.19
N ASP A 104 -7.82 -1.68 11.18
CA ASP A 104 -8.94 -2.18 10.39
C ASP A 104 -8.75 -1.94 8.89
N THR A 105 -8.30 -0.76 8.47
CA THR A 105 -8.16 -0.46 7.04
C THR A 105 -6.98 -1.21 6.42
N ILE A 106 -5.82 -1.31 7.10
CA ILE A 106 -4.61 -1.91 6.51
C ILE A 106 -4.82 -3.37 6.13
N THR A 107 -5.71 -4.09 6.82
CA THR A 107 -6.02 -5.50 6.53
C THR A 107 -6.88 -5.67 5.27
N THR A 108 -7.58 -4.62 4.86
CA THR A 108 -8.40 -4.58 3.65
C THR A 108 -7.70 -3.90 2.47
N SER A 109 -6.52 -3.32 2.71
CA SER A 109 -5.73 -2.62 1.70
C SER A 109 -5.04 -3.59 0.73
N GLY A 110 -5.25 -3.37 -0.57
CA GLY A 110 -4.55 -4.09 -1.62
C GLY A 110 -3.07 -3.69 -1.69
N THR A 111 -2.77 -2.41 -1.48
CA THR A 111 -1.39 -1.90 -1.41
C THR A 111 -0.58 -2.61 -0.32
N ILE A 112 -1.14 -2.69 0.89
CA ILE A 112 -0.50 -3.37 2.03
C ILE A 112 -0.46 -4.88 1.80
N GLY A 113 -1.56 -5.47 1.32
CA GLY A 113 -1.64 -6.90 1.00
C GLY A 113 -0.53 -7.36 0.05
N ALA A 114 -0.26 -6.59 -1.01
CA ALA A 114 0.84 -6.87 -1.94
C ALA A 114 2.21 -6.78 -1.29
N ALA A 115 2.44 -5.76 -0.45
CA ALA A 115 3.72 -5.60 0.24
C ALA A 115 3.97 -6.74 1.25
N LEU A 116 2.93 -7.10 2.01
CA LEU A 116 2.94 -8.25 2.94
C LEU A 116 3.13 -9.59 2.23
N GLU A 117 2.59 -9.75 1.02
CA GLU A 117 2.85 -10.94 0.20
C GLU A 117 4.33 -11.08 -0.13
N GLY A 118 4.94 -10.00 -0.59
CA GLY A 118 6.38 -9.92 -0.81
C GLY A 118 7.19 -10.29 0.41
N ALA A 119 6.84 -9.67 1.54
CA ALA A 119 7.50 -9.91 2.82
C ALA A 119 7.37 -11.35 3.31
N SER A 120 6.30 -12.06 2.96
CA SER A 120 6.14 -13.48 3.32
C SER A 120 7.16 -14.40 2.64
N TYR A 121 7.81 -13.94 1.57
CA TYR A 121 8.96 -14.63 0.95
C TYR A 121 10.32 -14.17 1.50
N GLY A 122 10.32 -13.37 2.58
CA GLY A 122 11.53 -12.85 3.23
C GLY A 122 12.14 -11.63 2.53
N VAL A 123 11.39 -10.97 1.66
CA VAL A 123 11.85 -9.74 0.96
C VAL A 123 11.43 -8.51 1.76
N PRO A 124 12.34 -7.58 2.09
CA PRO A 124 11.94 -6.34 2.75
C PRO A 124 10.97 -5.54 1.87
N ALA A 125 9.92 -5.01 2.48
CA ALA A 125 8.86 -4.32 1.75
C ALA A 125 8.61 -2.89 2.23
N ILE A 126 8.19 -2.04 1.30
CA ILE A 126 7.68 -0.69 1.56
C ILE A 126 6.30 -0.59 0.92
N ALA A 127 5.32 -0.12 1.67
CA ALA A 127 4.04 0.33 1.15
C ALA A 127 3.98 1.84 1.31
N ALA A 128 3.61 2.56 0.25
CA ALA A 128 3.56 4.01 0.28
C ALA A 128 2.20 4.51 -0.21
N SER A 129 1.65 5.48 0.51
CA SER A 129 0.32 6.03 0.26
C SER A 129 0.34 7.55 0.41
N ILE A 130 -0.49 8.26 -0.36
CA ILE A 130 -0.65 9.72 -0.26
C ILE A 130 -2.07 10.05 0.18
N GLN A 131 -2.18 10.93 1.16
CA GLN A 131 -3.43 11.45 1.69
C GLN A 131 -4.24 12.17 0.61
N VAL A 132 -5.56 12.01 0.63
CA VAL A 132 -6.46 12.78 -0.23
C VAL A 132 -7.55 13.43 0.62
N LYS A 133 -7.58 14.77 0.71
CA LYS A 133 -8.53 15.49 1.56
C LYS A 133 -9.93 15.66 0.97
N GLU A 134 -10.08 15.57 -0.35
CA GLU A 134 -11.39 15.61 -1.00
C GLU A 134 -11.60 14.37 -1.86
N GLU A 135 -12.50 13.48 -1.45
CA GLU A 135 -12.80 12.23 -2.19
C GLU A 135 -13.31 12.51 -3.62
N CYS A 136 -13.95 13.67 -3.84
CA CYS A 136 -14.37 14.13 -5.16
C CYS A 136 -13.20 14.28 -6.15
N LEU A 137 -11.99 14.58 -5.66
CA LEU A 137 -10.77 14.71 -6.47
C LEU A 137 -10.15 13.35 -6.85
N LYS A 138 -10.60 12.22 -6.25
CA LYS A 138 -10.18 10.88 -6.69
C LYS A 138 -10.69 10.54 -8.10
N PHE A 139 -11.77 11.19 -8.54
CA PHE A 139 -12.47 10.91 -9.80
C PHE A 139 -12.39 12.04 -10.83
N ASP A 140 -11.97 13.25 -10.42
CA ASP A 140 -11.71 14.34 -11.35
C ASP A 140 -10.27 14.27 -11.89
N ASP A 141 -10.11 14.72 -13.13
CA ASP A 141 -8.96 14.57 -14.03
C ASP A 141 -7.58 14.36 -13.36
N LEU A 142 -7.20 13.09 -13.11
CA LEU A 142 -5.96 12.59 -12.46
C LEU A 142 -4.64 12.99 -13.15
N ARG A 143 -4.66 13.95 -14.09
CA ARG A 143 -3.51 14.40 -14.87
C ARG A 143 -2.66 15.46 -14.14
N ASP A 144 -3.25 16.25 -13.23
CA ASP A 144 -2.54 17.33 -12.51
C ASP A 144 -1.94 16.91 -11.14
N PHE A 145 -2.17 15.68 -10.70
CA PHE A 145 -1.69 15.15 -9.40
C PHE A 145 -0.16 14.95 -9.33
N GLN A 146 0.63 15.35 -10.35
CA GLN A 146 2.08 15.09 -10.37
C GLN A 146 2.86 15.82 -9.26
N HIS A 147 2.42 17.03 -8.88
CA HIS A 147 3.08 17.81 -7.82
C HIS A 147 2.90 17.19 -6.44
N ASP A 148 1.80 16.48 -6.20
CA ASP A 148 1.49 15.88 -4.89
C ASP A 148 2.41 14.70 -4.55
N PHE A 149 3.10 14.13 -5.54
CA PHE A 149 4.01 13.01 -5.31
C PHE A 149 5.46 13.42 -5.05
N ASP A 150 5.88 14.66 -5.32
CA ASP A 150 7.32 14.97 -5.36
C ASP A 150 8.01 14.77 -4.00
N VAL A 151 7.35 15.19 -2.91
CA VAL A 151 7.85 14.96 -1.54
C VAL A 151 7.84 13.47 -1.21
N GLY A 152 6.75 12.77 -1.54
CA GLY A 152 6.64 11.32 -1.38
C GLY A 152 7.75 10.56 -2.12
N VAL A 153 8.04 10.92 -3.37
CA VAL A 153 9.08 10.32 -4.22
C VAL A 153 10.46 10.50 -3.57
N LYS A 154 10.81 11.71 -3.15
CA LYS A 154 12.09 11.97 -2.47
C LYS A 154 12.19 11.21 -1.15
N PHE A 155 11.10 11.18 -0.37
CA PHE A 155 11.06 10.51 0.92
C PHE A 155 11.22 8.99 0.77
N VAL A 156 10.41 8.36 -0.10
CA VAL A 156 10.47 6.92 -0.37
C VAL A 156 11.81 6.52 -0.97
N ASN A 157 12.39 7.31 -1.88
CA ASN A 157 13.74 7.05 -2.40
C ASN A 157 14.77 6.97 -1.27
N ARG A 158 14.74 7.94 -0.34
CA ARG A 158 15.64 7.99 0.81
C ARG A 158 15.46 6.78 1.73
N VAL A 159 14.23 6.34 1.96
CA VAL A 159 13.93 5.15 2.78
C VAL A 159 14.35 3.88 2.05
N ALA A 160 13.94 3.69 0.80
CA ALA A 160 14.29 2.53 -0.03
C ALA A 160 15.81 2.34 -0.12
N LYS A 161 16.57 3.41 -0.33
CA LYS A 161 18.04 3.37 -0.35
C LYS A 161 18.65 2.88 0.96
N LYS A 162 18.06 3.24 2.11
CA LYS A 162 18.50 2.76 3.43
C LYS A 162 18.11 1.29 3.64
N VAL A 163 16.88 0.92 3.30
CA VAL A 163 16.40 -0.47 3.40
C VAL A 163 17.24 -1.42 2.55
N LEU A 164 17.55 -1.04 1.31
CA LEU A 164 18.42 -1.82 0.42
C LEU A 164 19.85 -1.98 0.95
N LYS A 165 20.34 -0.99 1.72
CA LYS A 165 21.70 -0.98 2.26
C LYS A 165 21.81 -1.72 3.58
N ASP A 166 20.88 -1.47 4.50
CA ASP A 166 20.97 -1.87 5.90
C ASP A 166 19.97 -2.99 6.26
N GLY A 167 19.01 -3.30 5.38
CA GLY A 167 17.89 -4.19 5.67
C GLY A 167 16.80 -3.53 6.51
N LEU A 168 15.80 -4.32 6.88
CA LEU A 168 14.84 -3.96 7.94
C LEU A 168 15.29 -4.55 9.28
N PRO A 169 14.94 -3.91 10.41
CA PRO A 169 15.16 -4.48 11.73
C PRO A 169 14.48 -5.85 11.90
N GLU A 170 14.96 -6.64 12.86
CA GLU A 170 14.31 -7.92 13.21
C GLU A 170 12.84 -7.69 13.61
N ASN A 171 11.96 -8.59 13.17
CA ASN A 171 10.50 -8.51 13.34
C ASN A 171 9.84 -7.32 12.62
N VAL A 172 10.50 -6.70 11.64
CA VAL A 172 9.89 -5.72 10.75
C VAL A 172 9.91 -6.25 9.32
N ASP A 173 8.73 -6.53 8.80
CA ASP A 173 8.53 -7.12 7.47
C ASP A 173 8.24 -6.05 6.41
N LEU A 174 7.58 -4.97 6.84
CA LEU A 174 7.06 -3.90 5.99
C LEU A 174 7.19 -2.54 6.69
N LEU A 175 7.61 -1.52 5.95
CA LEU A 175 7.38 -0.12 6.35
C LEU A 175 6.15 0.43 5.61
N ASN A 176 5.09 0.74 6.37
CA ASN A 176 3.92 1.44 5.85
C ASN A 176 4.13 2.95 5.99
N ILE A 177 4.19 3.65 4.86
CA ILE A 177 4.46 5.08 4.76
C ILE A 177 3.20 5.78 4.26
N ASN A 178 2.70 6.74 5.03
CA ASN A 178 1.61 7.61 4.61
C ASN A 178 2.11 9.05 4.56
N ILE A 179 1.88 9.74 3.45
CA ILE A 179 2.34 11.10 3.21
C ILE A 179 1.14 12.04 3.17
N PRO A 180 1.12 13.13 3.94
CA PRO A 180 0.03 14.10 3.91
C PRO A 180 -0.03 14.83 2.57
N HIS A 181 -1.22 15.24 2.16
CA HIS A 181 -1.48 15.79 0.81
C HIS A 181 -0.65 17.06 0.54
N PHE A 182 -0.43 17.87 1.57
CA PHE A 182 0.33 19.13 1.49
C PHE A 182 1.72 19.00 2.14
N ALA A 183 2.33 17.81 2.09
CA ALA A 183 3.68 17.62 2.60
C ALA A 183 4.65 18.56 1.89
N GLU A 184 5.48 19.26 2.66
CA GLU A 184 6.64 20.03 2.16
C GLU A 184 7.93 19.24 2.39
N ASP A 185 9.04 19.70 1.81
CA ASP A 185 10.35 19.00 1.90
C ASP A 185 10.88 18.88 3.35
N ASP A 186 10.43 19.74 4.27
CA ASP A 186 10.76 19.76 5.69
C ASP A 186 9.64 19.18 6.58
N CYS A 187 8.64 18.52 5.99
CA CYS A 187 7.55 17.86 6.70
C CYS A 187 8.11 16.91 7.78
N GLU A 188 7.57 17.03 9.00
CA GLU A 188 7.95 16.21 10.13
C GLU A 188 7.62 14.74 9.87
N VAL A 189 8.48 13.85 10.38
CA VAL A 189 8.37 12.41 10.16
C VAL A 189 8.23 11.74 11.52
N GLU A 190 7.14 11.02 11.71
CA GLU A 190 6.85 10.29 12.93
C GLU A 190 6.96 8.78 12.69
N ILE A 191 7.64 8.09 13.62
CA ILE A 191 7.55 6.64 13.71
C ILE A 191 6.30 6.32 14.54
N THR A 192 5.34 5.69 13.90
CA THR A 192 3.98 5.53 14.44
C THR A 192 3.65 4.07 14.73
N ARG A 193 2.60 3.86 15.53
CA ARG A 193 1.86 2.59 15.58
C ARG A 193 0.53 2.73 14.86
N LEU A 194 -0.12 1.62 14.53
CA LEU A 194 -1.47 1.66 13.98
C LEU A 194 -2.47 2.17 15.03
N ALA A 195 -3.32 3.13 14.66
CA ALA A 195 -4.55 3.40 15.37
C ALA A 195 -5.46 2.15 15.33
N ARG A 196 -6.39 2.03 16.29
CA ARG A 196 -7.30 0.87 16.30
C ARG A 196 -8.33 0.92 15.17
N LYS A 197 -8.85 2.13 14.90
CA LYS A 197 -9.84 2.42 13.87
C LYS A 197 -9.57 3.78 13.27
N PHE A 198 -10.00 3.97 12.03
CA PHE A 198 -10.00 5.26 11.33
C PHE A 198 -11.41 5.77 11.01
N PHE A 199 -12.38 4.86 10.82
CA PHE A 199 -13.78 5.18 10.57
C PHE A 199 -14.72 4.50 11.56
N ASP A 200 -15.84 5.13 11.86
CA ASP A 200 -16.99 4.45 12.47
C ASP A 200 -17.92 3.93 11.37
N THR A 201 -18.02 2.61 11.24
CA THR A 201 -18.72 1.97 10.12
C THR A 201 -20.23 2.13 10.23
N ASP A 202 -20.84 2.61 9.16
CA ASP A 202 -22.29 2.69 8.98
C ASP A 202 -22.72 2.01 7.66
N VAL A 203 -24.02 1.78 7.51
CA VAL A 203 -24.59 1.20 6.29
C VAL A 203 -25.81 2.00 5.84
N GLU A 204 -25.71 2.63 4.68
CA GLU A 204 -26.82 3.36 4.08
C GLU A 204 -27.64 2.44 3.17
N GLU A 205 -28.91 2.23 3.50
CA GLU A 205 -29.88 1.55 2.63
C GLU A 205 -30.52 2.54 1.63
N ARG A 206 -30.51 2.16 0.35
CA ARG A 206 -31.20 2.86 -0.74
C ARG A 206 -32.04 1.87 -1.54
N HIS A 207 -32.90 2.40 -2.40
CA HIS A 207 -33.79 1.59 -3.24
C HIS A 207 -33.56 1.89 -4.72
N ASP A 208 -33.51 0.85 -5.55
CA ASP A 208 -33.46 1.00 -7.00
C ASP A 208 -34.82 1.49 -7.55
N PRO A 209 -34.93 1.89 -8.84
CA PRO A 209 -36.20 2.35 -9.42
C PRO A 209 -37.33 1.32 -9.40
N ARG A 210 -37.05 0.04 -9.10
CA ARG A 210 -38.04 -1.04 -8.97
C ARG A 210 -38.40 -1.33 -7.50
N GLY A 211 -37.85 -0.55 -6.55
CA GLY A 211 -38.08 -0.73 -5.12
C GLY A 211 -37.24 -1.85 -4.49
N THR A 212 -36.18 -2.32 -5.14
CA THR A 212 -35.27 -3.32 -4.55
C THR A 212 -34.19 -2.61 -3.73
N SER A 213 -34.01 -3.01 -2.47
CA SER A 213 -32.97 -2.44 -1.61
C SER A 213 -31.57 -2.75 -2.11
N TYR A 214 -30.66 -1.79 -1.95
CA TYR A 214 -29.21 -1.94 -2.04
C TYR A 214 -28.53 -1.13 -0.94
N TYR A 215 -27.29 -1.47 -0.60
CA TYR A 215 -26.62 -0.96 0.60
C TYR A 215 -25.24 -0.43 0.24
N TRP A 216 -24.89 0.72 0.80
CA TRP A 216 -23.53 1.25 0.77
C TRP A 216 -22.90 1.11 2.15
N ILE A 217 -21.68 0.59 2.21
CA ILE A 217 -20.86 0.67 3.42
C ILE A 217 -20.27 2.08 3.44
N THR A 218 -20.51 2.79 4.54
CA THR A 218 -20.11 4.18 4.77
C THR A 218 -19.43 4.27 6.13
N GLY A 219 -18.91 5.43 6.49
CA GLY A 219 -18.50 5.72 7.85
C GLY A 219 -18.03 7.16 8.02
N ASP A 220 -18.18 7.66 9.23
CA ASP A 220 -17.62 8.95 9.61
C ASP A 220 -16.17 8.78 10.05
N LEU A 221 -15.32 9.76 9.73
CA LEU A 221 -13.95 9.81 10.21
C LEU A 221 -13.93 9.91 11.74
N ILE A 222 -13.09 9.09 12.37
CA ILE A 222 -12.82 9.22 13.80
C ILE A 222 -11.79 10.32 13.97
N HIS A 223 -12.23 11.43 14.58
CA HIS A 223 -11.36 12.53 14.97
C HIS A 223 -10.73 12.28 16.34
N GLU A 224 -9.63 12.99 16.62
CA GLU A 224 -8.88 12.92 17.88
C GLU A 224 -8.20 11.55 18.07
N ALA A 225 -7.51 11.08 17.03
CA ALA A 225 -6.72 9.86 17.14
C ALA A 225 -5.65 9.98 18.22
N GLU A 226 -5.36 8.86 18.88
CA GLU A 226 -4.42 8.79 19.99
C GLU A 226 -3.00 9.19 19.54
N GLU A 227 -2.29 9.94 20.38
CA GLU A 227 -0.93 10.41 20.09
C GLU A 227 0.03 9.23 19.78
N GLY A 228 0.90 9.44 18.80
CA GLY A 228 1.84 8.42 18.29
C GLY A 228 1.21 7.37 17.37
N THR A 229 -0.07 7.53 17.00
CA THR A 229 -0.68 6.71 15.95
C THR A 229 -0.49 7.30 14.56
N ASP A 230 -0.56 6.43 13.55
CA ASP A 230 -0.51 6.80 12.14
C ASP A 230 -1.63 7.78 11.73
N VAL A 231 -2.85 7.58 12.25
CA VAL A 231 -3.95 8.52 12.04
C VAL A 231 -3.63 9.90 12.63
N ASN A 232 -3.14 9.95 13.87
CA ASN A 232 -2.81 11.22 14.53
C ASN A 232 -1.70 11.99 13.78
N ALA A 233 -0.65 11.30 13.34
CA ALA A 233 0.43 11.91 12.56
C ALA A 233 -0.09 12.53 11.25
N ILE A 234 -0.94 11.81 10.52
CA ILE A 234 -1.52 12.30 9.27
C ILE A 234 -2.50 13.46 9.50
N GLU A 235 -3.31 13.43 10.56
CA GLU A 235 -4.17 14.55 10.96
C GLU A 235 -3.36 15.82 11.27
N ASN A 236 -2.19 15.66 11.89
CA ASN A 236 -1.25 16.75 12.19
C ASN A 236 -0.41 17.20 10.99
N GLY A 237 -0.55 16.56 9.83
CA GLY A 237 0.21 16.90 8.63
C GLY A 237 1.67 16.42 8.66
N HIS A 238 1.96 15.36 9.41
CA HIS A 238 3.26 14.71 9.48
C HIS A 238 3.28 13.44 8.61
N ILE A 239 4.45 13.05 8.10
CA ILE A 239 4.64 11.76 7.43
C ILE A 239 4.64 10.67 8.50
N SER A 240 3.72 9.71 8.36
CA SER A 240 3.67 8.52 9.21
C SER A 240 4.52 7.41 8.61
N VAL A 241 5.38 6.80 9.43
CA VAL A 241 6.10 5.57 9.11
C VAL A 241 5.82 4.53 10.19
N THR A 242 4.98 3.55 9.85
CA THR A 242 4.61 2.45 10.77
C THR A 242 5.36 1.18 10.38
N PRO A 243 6.22 0.62 11.25
CA PRO A 243 6.79 -0.71 11.05
C PRO A 243 5.71 -1.77 11.30
N ILE A 244 5.54 -2.69 10.34
CA ILE A 244 4.54 -3.75 10.36
C ILE A 244 5.23 -5.10 10.31
N SER A 245 4.70 -6.05 11.09
CA SER A 245 5.07 -7.46 11.01
C SER A 245 3.90 -8.30 10.49
N LEU A 246 4.25 -9.39 9.80
CA LEU A 246 3.35 -10.48 9.43
C LEU A 246 2.98 -11.37 10.63
N ASP A 247 3.77 -11.36 11.69
CA ASP A 247 3.46 -12.14 12.90
C ASP A 247 2.28 -11.51 13.64
N ALA A 248 1.10 -12.07 13.39
CA ALA A 248 -0.14 -11.69 14.06
C ALA A 248 -0.34 -12.41 15.41
N THR A 249 0.66 -13.16 15.90
CA THR A 249 0.60 -13.77 17.22
C THR A 249 0.51 -12.68 18.28
N SER A 250 -0.57 -12.70 19.06
CA SER A 250 -0.76 -11.71 20.13
C SER A 250 0.43 -11.76 21.11
N PRO A 251 1.02 -10.61 21.49
CA PRO A 251 2.18 -10.54 22.37
C PRO A 251 1.78 -10.70 23.85
N ILE A 252 0.95 -11.70 24.14
CA ILE A 252 0.48 -12.03 25.49
C ILE A 252 1.30 -13.18 26.07
N ASN A 253 1.19 -13.37 27.38
CA ASN A 253 1.66 -14.60 27.98
C ASN A 253 0.64 -15.72 27.69
N PHE A 254 1.09 -16.85 27.12
CA PHE A 254 0.18 -17.94 26.76
C PHE A 254 -0.52 -18.57 27.97
N SER A 255 0.03 -18.44 29.18
CA SER A 255 -0.67 -18.84 30.41
C SER A 255 -2.00 -18.10 30.61
N ASP A 256 -2.13 -16.89 30.07
CA ASP A 256 -3.32 -16.07 30.24
C ASP A 256 -4.52 -16.64 29.48
N ILE A 257 -4.31 -17.51 28.48
CA ILE A 257 -5.38 -18.19 27.73
C ILE A 257 -5.55 -19.65 28.11
N GLU A 258 -4.67 -20.23 28.93
CA GLU A 258 -4.76 -21.64 29.34
C GLU A 258 -6.09 -21.96 30.02
N HIS A 259 -6.66 -21.02 30.77
CA HIS A 259 -7.96 -21.20 31.43
C HIS A 259 -9.16 -21.24 30.46
N LEU A 260 -8.96 -20.91 29.19
CA LEU A 260 -10.00 -20.92 28.15
C LEU A 260 -10.06 -22.26 27.38
N VAL A 261 -9.12 -23.17 27.59
CA VAL A 261 -9.01 -24.47 26.89
C VAL A 261 -8.86 -25.64 27.86
#